data_AF-A0A354S6D3-F1
#
_entry.id   AF-A0A354S6D3-F1
#
_cell.length_a   1.000
_cell.length_b   1.000
_cell.length_c   1.000
_cell.angle_alpha   90.00
_cell.angle_beta   90.00
_cell.angle_gamma   90.00
#
_symmetry.space_group_name_H-M   'P 1'
#
loop_
_entity.id
_entity.type
_entity.pdbx_description
1 polymer ?
#
loop_
_entity_poly.entity_id
_entity_poly.type
_entity_poly.pdbx_seq_one_letter_code
_entity_poly.pdbx_strand_id
1 'polypeptide(L)'
;MKERLKGHYLFRAVNNAIHSAQANREYMEQIQSEYVWRNQVIARHYLEFHKKFSVAIACILLFFIGAPLGAIIQKGGFGLPFVISVLLFLFHYVLTIIFEKMGREWLISPFWAIWLPNAILLPIAVWMTVWAANDASINSRLRKRLLFWLPSRSAT
;
A
#
# COMPACT_ATOMS: atom_id res chain seq x y z
N MET A 1 53.56 43.39 33.83
CA MET A 1 53.88 42.26 32.91
C MET A 1 53.04 41.00 33.16
N LYS A 2 52.89 40.54 34.42
CA LYS A 2 52.09 39.34 34.78
C LYS A 2 50.61 39.38 34.37
N GLU A 3 49.95 40.54 34.38
CA GLU A 3 48.54 40.66 33.96
C GLU A 3 48.29 40.40 32.47
N ARG A 4 49.24 40.75 31.59
CA ARG A 4 49.10 40.49 30.15
C ARG A 4 49.22 39.01 29.81
N LEU A 5 50.05 38.27 30.55
CA LEU A 5 50.08 36.81 30.47
C LEU A 5 48.76 36.20 30.97
N LYS A 6 48.08 36.84 31.95
CA LYS A 6 46.79 36.36 32.43
C LYS A 6 45.71 36.30 31.35
N GLY A 7 45.57 37.38 30.60
CA GLY A 7 44.57 37.45 29.52
C GLY A 7 44.79 36.40 28.44
N HIS A 8 46.04 36.14 28.07
CA HIS A 8 46.36 35.19 27.00
C HIS A 8 46.05 33.73 27.35
N TYR A 9 46.33 33.28 28.58
CA TYR A 9 45.98 31.91 28.98
C TYR A 9 44.46 31.77 29.13
N LEU A 10 43.77 32.82 29.60
CA LEU A 10 42.34 32.78 29.85
C LEU A 10 41.58 32.73 28.53
N PHE A 11 42.02 33.53 27.55
CA PHE A 11 41.53 33.46 26.18
C PHE A 11 41.71 32.07 25.57
N ARG A 12 42.89 31.44 25.73
CA ARG A 12 43.15 30.07 25.23
C ARG A 12 42.30 29.01 25.93
N ALA A 13 42.15 29.10 27.25
CA ALA A 13 41.31 28.18 28.02
C ALA A 13 39.83 28.29 27.60
N VAL A 14 39.33 29.51 27.41
CA VAL A 14 37.97 29.77 26.91
C VAL A 14 37.80 29.26 25.49
N ASN A 15 38.74 29.53 24.58
CA ASN A 15 38.64 29.06 23.20
C ASN A 15 38.66 27.53 23.11
N ASN A 16 39.51 26.87 23.90
CA ASN A 16 39.53 25.41 23.99
C ASN A 16 38.20 24.86 24.52
N ALA A 17 37.63 25.49 25.56
CA ALA A 17 36.32 25.09 26.09
C ALA A 17 35.19 25.27 25.07
N ILE A 18 35.22 26.36 24.29
CA ILE A 18 34.27 26.62 23.19
C ILE A 18 34.40 25.54 22.11
N HIS A 19 35.62 25.23 21.67
CA HIS A 19 35.87 24.19 20.67
C HIS A 19 35.43 22.80 21.17
N SER A 20 35.67 22.46 22.44
CA SER A 20 35.17 21.21 23.03
C SER A 20 33.64 21.17 23.10
N ALA A 21 32.98 22.29 23.41
CA ALA A 21 31.52 22.38 23.40
C ALA A 21 30.93 22.25 21.99
N GLN A 22 31.57 22.86 20.99
CA GLN A 22 31.19 22.74 19.58
C GLN A 22 31.37 21.31 19.08
N ALA A 23 32.53 20.68 19.36
CA ALA A 23 32.79 19.30 19.00
C ALA A 23 31.79 18.32 19.63
N ASN A 24 31.41 18.54 20.90
CA ASN A 24 30.37 17.74 21.55
C ASN A 24 29.00 17.95 20.90
N ARG A 25 28.67 19.17 20.49
CA ARG A 25 27.40 19.48 19.81
C ARG A 25 27.34 18.81 18.44
N GLU A 26 28.41 18.88 17.66
CA GLU A 26 28.53 18.22 16.35
C GLU A 26 28.46 16.69 16.48
N TYR A 27 29.11 16.13 17.50
CA TYR A 27 29.04 14.70 17.80
C TYR A 27 27.60 14.24 18.09
N MET A 28 26.84 15.02 18.85
CA MET A 28 25.44 14.72 19.16
C MET A 28 24.53 14.86 17.92
N GLU A 29 24.75 15.87 17.08
CA GLU A 29 24.03 16.02 15.79
C GLU A 29 24.32 14.87 14.83
N GLN A 30 25.58 14.41 14.77
CA GLN A 30 25.98 13.27 13.97
C GLN A 30 25.37 11.96 14.48
N ILE A 31 25.34 11.74 15.79
CA ILE A 31 24.66 10.58 16.36
C ILE A 31 23.16 10.60 16.02
N GLN A 32 22.51 11.77 16.09
CA GLN A 32 21.09 11.90 15.75
C GLN A 32 20.83 11.56 14.28
N SER A 33 21.66 12.04 13.35
CA SER A 33 21.51 11.72 11.93
C SER A 33 21.77 10.23 11.64
N GLU A 34 22.75 9.62 12.30
CA GLU A 34 23.03 8.18 12.26
C GLU A 34 21.84 7.34 12.77
N TYR A 35 21.18 7.75 13.87
CA TYR A 35 19.98 7.07 14.36
C TYR A 35 18.82 7.14 13.37
N VAL A 36 18.59 8.30 12.76
CA VAL A 36 17.56 8.48 11.74
C VAL A 36 17.86 7.61 10.53
N TRP A 37 19.11 7.58 10.07
CA TRP A 37 19.52 6.77 8.93
C TRP A 37 19.34 5.27 9.20
N ARG A 38 19.79 4.78 10.35
CA ARG A 38 19.63 3.38 10.77
C ARG A 38 18.17 2.98 10.86
N ASN A 39 17.31 3.81 11.45
CA ASN A 39 15.87 3.54 11.52
C ASN A 39 15.21 3.51 10.14
N GLN A 40 15.63 4.38 9.21
CA GLN A 40 15.11 4.36 7.84
C GLN A 40 15.50 3.08 7.10
N VAL A 41 16.73 2.59 7.28
CA VAL A 41 17.18 1.33 6.64
C VAL A 41 16.38 0.14 7.16
N ILE A 42 16.18 0.04 8.48
CA ILE A 42 15.39 -1.03 9.10
C ILE A 42 13.93 -0.96 8.64
N ALA A 43 13.35 0.24 8.61
CA ALA A 43 11.98 0.45 8.16
C ALA A 43 11.81 0.05 6.67
N ARG A 44 12.75 0.41 5.80
CA ARG A 44 12.73 0.00 4.38
C ARG A 44 12.75 -1.51 4.20
N HIS A 45 13.61 -2.20 4.95
CA HIS A 45 13.68 -3.66 4.88
C HIS A 45 12.35 -4.32 5.31
N TYR A 46 11.76 -3.84 6.40
CA TYR A 46 10.46 -4.32 6.87
C TYR A 46 9.34 -4.02 5.87
N LEU A 47 9.38 -2.84 5.24
CA LEU A 47 8.42 -2.39 4.22
C LEU A 47 8.48 -3.30 2.99
N GLU A 48 9.67 -3.57 2.45
CA GLU A 48 9.83 -4.46 1.29
C GLU A 48 9.33 -5.88 1.57
N PHE A 49 9.53 -6.38 2.79
CA PHE A 49 9.00 -7.68 3.20
C PHE A 49 7.46 -7.69 3.15
N HIS A 50 6.81 -6.73 3.81
CA HIS A 50 5.34 -6.65 3.86
C HIS A 50 4.72 -6.41 2.49
N LYS A 51 5.40 -5.67 1.61
CA LYS A 51 4.94 -5.40 0.24
C LYS A 51 4.73 -6.70 -0.54
N LYS A 52 5.62 -7.69 -0.39
CA LYS A 52 5.49 -9.00 -1.04
C LYS A 52 4.22 -9.74 -0.60
N PHE A 53 3.91 -9.72 0.70
CA PHE A 53 2.67 -10.31 1.23
C PHE A 53 1.43 -9.54 0.78
N SER A 54 1.49 -8.21 0.78
CA SER A 54 0.38 -7.35 0.35
C SER A 54 -0.01 -7.62 -1.10
N VAL A 55 0.97 -7.77 -2.00
CA VAL A 55 0.71 -8.11 -3.41
C VAL A 55 0.07 -9.49 -3.55
N ALA A 56 0.51 -10.49 -2.76
CA ALA A 56 -0.11 -11.82 -2.79
C ALA A 56 -1.60 -11.77 -2.36
N ILE A 57 -1.93 -10.99 -1.33
CA ILE A 57 -3.32 -10.78 -0.89
C ILE A 57 -4.12 -10.04 -1.99
N ALA A 58 -3.52 -9.06 -2.65
CA ALA A 58 -4.15 -8.35 -3.76
C ALA A 58 -4.52 -9.29 -4.91
N CYS A 59 -3.67 -10.27 -5.25
CA CYS A 59 -3.98 -11.28 -6.26
C CYS A 59 -5.23 -12.11 -5.89
N ILE A 60 -5.39 -12.47 -4.62
CA ILE A 60 -6.58 -13.19 -4.13
C ILE A 60 -7.83 -12.31 -4.28
N LEU A 61 -7.73 -11.03 -3.91
CA LEU A 61 -8.85 -10.08 -4.05
C LEU A 61 -9.22 -9.85 -5.52
N LEU A 62 -8.23 -9.74 -6.41
CA LEU A 62 -8.44 -9.62 -7.85
C LEU A 62 -9.12 -10.86 -8.44
N PHE A 63 -8.80 -12.06 -7.93
CA PHE A 63 -9.50 -13.28 -8.32
C PHE A 63 -11.00 -13.23 -7.96
N PHE A 64 -11.33 -12.75 -6.75
CA PHE A 64 -12.73 -12.55 -6.34
C PHE A 64 -13.45 -11.49 -7.15
N ILE A 65 -12.75 -10.50 -7.70
CA ILE A 65 -13.34 -9.52 -8.63
C ILE A 65 -13.52 -10.14 -10.02
N GLY A 66 -12.53 -10.89 -10.51
CA GLY A 66 -12.53 -11.51 -11.83
C GLY A 66 -13.57 -12.60 -12.01
N ALA A 67 -13.82 -13.42 -10.98
CA ALA A 67 -14.81 -14.51 -11.02
C ALA A 67 -16.26 -14.04 -11.32
N PRO A 68 -16.85 -13.06 -10.60
CA PRO A 68 -18.17 -12.55 -10.90
C PRO A 68 -18.24 -11.83 -12.25
N LEU A 69 -17.22 -11.06 -12.60
CA LEU A 69 -17.13 -10.39 -13.90
C LEU A 69 -17.10 -11.38 -15.07
N GLY A 70 -16.31 -12.45 -14.95
CA GLY A 70 -16.25 -13.52 -15.95
C GLY A 70 -17.57 -14.29 -16.07
N ALA A 71 -18.27 -14.50 -14.96
CA ALA A 71 -19.55 -15.22 -14.94
C ALA A 71 -20.72 -14.41 -15.53
N ILE A 72 -20.72 -13.09 -15.38
CA ILE A 72 -21.76 -12.21 -15.94
C ILE A 72 -21.60 -12.08 -17.46
N ILE A 73 -20.36 -11.95 -17.95
CA ILE A 73 -20.07 -11.49 -19.31
C ILE A 73 -19.86 -12.67 -20.28
N GLN A 74 -20.68 -13.72 -20.17
CA GLN A 74 -20.61 -14.91 -21.04
C GLN A 74 -21.00 -14.67 -22.50
N LYS A 75 -21.35 -13.43 -22.88
CA LYS A 75 -21.65 -13.03 -24.27
C LYS A 75 -20.48 -12.36 -25.00
N GLY A 76 -19.36 -12.10 -24.31
CA GLY A 76 -18.11 -11.59 -24.89
C GLY A 76 -16.97 -12.59 -24.67
N GLY A 77 -16.01 -12.66 -25.60
CA GLY A 77 -14.87 -13.60 -25.51
C GLY A 77 -14.02 -13.44 -24.24
N PHE A 78 -13.16 -14.43 -23.97
CA PHE A 78 -12.31 -14.55 -22.77
C PHE A 78 -11.47 -13.29 -22.41
N GLY A 79 -11.26 -12.35 -23.33
CA GLY A 79 -10.44 -11.17 -23.13
C GLY A 79 -11.04 -10.10 -22.20
N LEU A 80 -12.36 -9.98 -22.10
CA LEU A 80 -12.99 -8.90 -21.35
C LEU A 80 -12.71 -8.96 -19.82
N PRO A 81 -12.90 -10.11 -19.13
CA PRO A 81 -12.52 -10.23 -17.72
C PRO A 81 -10.99 -10.11 -17.50
N PHE A 82 -10.18 -10.53 -18.47
CA PHE A 82 -8.72 -10.41 -18.41
C PHE A 82 -8.28 -8.93 -18.44
N VAL A 83 -8.80 -8.13 -19.38
CA VAL A 83 -8.46 -6.70 -19.49
C VAL A 83 -8.87 -5.93 -18.23
N ILE A 84 -10.06 -6.21 -17.68
CA ILE A 84 -10.50 -5.57 -16.43
C ILE A 84 -9.57 -5.95 -15.26
N SER A 85 -9.14 -7.21 -15.18
CA SER A 85 -8.21 -7.66 -14.14
C SER A 85 -6.87 -6.94 -14.22
N VAL A 86 -6.32 -6.76 -15.43
CA VAL A 86 -5.06 -6.03 -15.65
C VAL A 86 -5.22 -4.55 -15.28
N LEU A 87 -6.34 -3.93 -15.64
CA LEU A 87 -6.65 -2.54 -15.27
C LEU A 87 -6.70 -2.35 -13.74
N LEU A 88 -7.36 -3.27 -13.03
CA LEU A 88 -7.43 -3.25 -11.56
C LEU A 88 -6.09 -3.53 -10.91
N PHE A 89 -5.27 -4.41 -11.49
CA PHE A 89 -3.90 -4.65 -11.04
C PHE A 89 -3.03 -3.39 -11.18
N LEU A 90 -3.11 -2.69 -12.31
CA LEU A 90 -2.45 -1.40 -12.51
C LEU A 90 -2.92 -0.36 -11.50
N PHE A 91 -4.23 -0.28 -11.24
CA PHE A 91 -4.79 0.61 -10.24
C PHE A 91 -4.22 0.31 -8.84
N HIS A 92 -4.19 -0.96 -8.43
CA HIS A 92 -3.57 -1.38 -7.16
C HIS A 92 -2.07 -1.03 -7.10
N TYR A 93 -1.35 -1.20 -8.20
CA TYR A 93 0.07 -0.85 -8.30
C TYR A 93 0.30 0.65 -8.08
N VAL A 94 -0.50 1.50 -8.72
CA VAL A 94 -0.42 2.96 -8.54
C VAL A 94 -0.74 3.36 -7.11
N LEU A 95 -1.80 2.80 -6.50
CA LEU A 95 -2.10 3.03 -5.08
C LEU A 95 -0.92 2.64 -4.19
N THR A 96 -0.34 1.46 -4.41
CA THR A 96 0.82 0.98 -3.64
C THR A 96 2.00 1.95 -3.72
N ILE A 97 2.30 2.51 -4.90
CA ILE A 97 3.36 3.52 -5.05
C ILE A 97 3.06 4.78 -4.23
N ILE A 98 1.82 5.27 -4.27
CA ILE A 98 1.40 6.49 -3.56
C ILE A 98 1.57 6.27 -2.06
N PHE A 99 1.00 5.21 -1.50
CA PHE A 99 1.09 4.95 -0.07
C PHE A 99 2.51 4.61 0.37
N GLU A 100 3.29 3.91 -0.44
CA GLU A 100 4.71 3.65 -0.16
C GLU A 100 5.52 4.96 -0.07
N LYS A 101 5.23 5.93 -0.95
CA LYS A 101 5.85 7.26 -0.86
C LYS A 101 5.47 7.97 0.45
N MET A 102 4.19 7.93 0.83
CA MET A 102 3.71 8.51 2.10
C MET A 102 4.32 7.81 3.33
N GLY A 103 4.56 6.50 3.26
CA GLY A 103 5.23 5.73 4.31
C GLY A 103 6.73 6.06 4.44
N ARG A 104 7.40 6.38 3.33
CA ARG A 104 8.81 6.83 3.34
C ARG A 104 8.98 8.23 3.94
N GLU A 105 8.01 9.11 3.73
CA GLU A 105 7.98 10.47 4.28
C GLU A 105 7.53 10.49 5.76
N TRP A 106 7.35 9.32 6.39
CA TRP A 106 6.85 9.15 7.77
C TRP A 106 5.50 9.82 8.06
N LEU A 107 4.72 10.14 7.02
CA LEU A 107 3.33 10.63 7.17
C LEU A 107 2.41 9.54 7.75
N ILE A 108 2.69 8.28 7.39
CA ILE A 108 1.92 7.11 7.81
C ILE A 108 2.92 6.03 8.20
N SER A 109 2.60 5.21 9.21
CA SER A 109 3.46 4.09 9.58
C SER A 109 3.70 3.16 8.36
N PRO A 110 4.92 2.63 8.16
CA PRO A 110 5.25 1.72 7.06
C PRO A 110 4.29 0.52 6.92
N PHE A 111 3.79 0.03 8.05
CA PHE A 111 2.82 -1.07 8.09
C PHE A 111 1.50 -0.67 7.44
N TRP A 112 0.86 0.41 7.91
CA TRP A 112 -0.41 0.87 7.34
C TRP A 112 -0.29 1.30 5.89
N ALA A 113 0.82 1.94 5.51
CA ALA A 113 1.09 2.35 4.13
C ALA A 113 0.98 1.18 3.13
N ILE A 114 1.48 -0.01 3.49
CA ILE A 114 1.43 -1.17 2.59
C ILE A 114 0.06 -1.87 2.56
N TRP A 115 -0.67 -1.82 3.68
CA TRP A 115 -1.93 -2.54 3.84
C TRP A 115 -3.14 -1.72 3.38
N LEU A 116 -3.03 -0.39 3.36
CA LEU A 116 -4.06 0.53 2.85
C LEU A 116 -4.55 0.23 1.43
N PRO A 117 -3.67 -0.03 0.42
CA PRO A 117 -4.12 -0.45 -0.91
C PRO A 117 -5.05 -1.65 -0.88
N ASN A 118 -4.74 -2.66 -0.05
CA ASN A 118 -5.57 -3.86 0.09
C ASN A 118 -6.86 -3.56 0.83
N ALA A 119 -6.81 -2.73 1.88
CA ALA A 119 -8.00 -2.31 2.63
C ALA A 119 -8.99 -1.53 1.75
N ILE A 120 -8.52 -0.82 0.72
CA ILE A 120 -9.38 -0.16 -0.28
C ILE A 120 -9.92 -1.17 -1.31
N LEU A 121 -9.09 -2.13 -1.74
CA LEU A 121 -9.49 -3.14 -2.72
C LEU A 121 -10.51 -4.16 -2.15
N LEU A 122 -10.42 -4.46 -0.86
CA LEU A 122 -11.27 -5.44 -0.16
C LEU A 122 -12.77 -5.10 -0.21
N PRO A 123 -13.24 -3.90 0.19
CA PRO A 123 -14.65 -3.54 0.10
C PRO A 123 -15.14 -3.49 -1.35
N ILE A 124 -14.28 -3.09 -2.30
CA ILE A 124 -14.62 -3.11 -3.73
C ILE A 124 -14.85 -4.56 -4.19
N ALA A 125 -13.94 -5.47 -3.82
CA ALA A 125 -14.03 -6.89 -4.16
C ALA A 125 -15.31 -7.53 -3.58
N VAL A 126 -15.60 -7.27 -2.31
CA VAL A 126 -16.81 -7.79 -1.64
C VAL A 126 -18.06 -7.20 -2.27
N TRP A 127 -18.12 -5.88 -2.46
CA TRP A 127 -19.28 -5.22 -3.03
C TRP A 127 -19.58 -5.71 -4.46
N MET A 128 -18.56 -5.83 -5.31
CA MET A 128 -18.73 -6.39 -6.65
C MET A 128 -19.21 -7.83 -6.62
N THR A 129 -18.63 -8.66 -5.75
CA THR A 129 -19.03 -10.07 -5.63
C THR A 129 -20.50 -10.20 -5.21
N VAL A 130 -20.95 -9.40 -4.24
CA VAL A 130 -22.34 -9.42 -3.75
C VAL A 130 -23.31 -8.92 -4.83
N TRP A 131 -22.99 -7.82 -5.49
CA TRP A 131 -23.82 -7.26 -6.57
C TRP A 131 -24.01 -8.28 -7.70
N ALA A 132 -22.91 -8.88 -8.16
CA ALA A 132 -22.93 -9.87 -9.21
C ALA A 132 -23.68 -11.16 -8.82
N ALA A 133 -23.53 -11.62 -7.58
CA ALA A 133 -24.26 -12.78 -7.07
C ALA A 133 -25.77 -12.53 -7.05
N ASN A 134 -26.20 -11.31 -6.70
CA ASN A 134 -27.62 -10.96 -6.67
C ASN A 134 -28.23 -10.95 -8.09
N ASP A 135 -27.55 -10.37 -9.08
CA ASP A 135 -27.99 -10.34 -10.48
C ASP A 135 -28.06 -11.75 -11.10
N ALA A 136 -27.07 -12.61 -10.81
CA ALA A 136 -27.11 -14.00 -11.24
C ALA A 136 -28.29 -14.77 -10.61
N SER A 137 -28.63 -14.48 -9.35
CA SER A 137 -29.75 -15.13 -8.65
C SER A 137 -31.13 -14.71 -9.17
N ILE A 138 -31.26 -13.48 -9.65
CA ILE A 138 -32.52 -12.93 -10.19
C ILE A 138 -32.79 -13.53 -11.58
N ASN A 139 -31.78 -13.55 -12.46
CA ASN A 139 -31.92 -14.07 -13.81
C ASN A 139 -32.27 -15.57 -13.81
N SER A 140 -31.66 -16.36 -12.92
CA SER A 140 -31.96 -17.79 -12.80
C SER A 140 -33.37 -18.08 -12.26
N ARG A 141 -33.88 -17.27 -11.31
CA ARG A 141 -35.26 -17.38 -10.80
C ARG A 141 -36.31 -17.02 -11.85
N LEU A 142 -36.11 -15.91 -12.58
CA LEU A 142 -37.00 -15.49 -13.66
C LEU A 142 -37.02 -16.50 -14.80
N ARG A 143 -35.85 -16.99 -15.22
CA ARG A 143 -35.74 -18.01 -16.27
C ARG A 143 -36.48 -19.29 -15.91
N LYS A 144 -36.39 -19.78 -14.66
CA LYS A 144 -37.16 -20.97 -14.22
C LYS A 144 -38.67 -20.73 -14.26
N ARG A 145 -39.14 -19.55 -13.84
CA ARG A 145 -40.58 -19.20 -13.91
C ARG A 145 -41.09 -19.08 -15.35
N LEU A 146 -40.28 -18.54 -16.25
CA LEU A 146 -40.59 -18.46 -17.67
C LEU A 146 -40.57 -19.83 -18.34
N LEU A 147 -39.59 -20.67 -18.02
CA LEU A 147 -39.48 -22.04 -18.54
C LEU A 147 -40.67 -22.90 -18.11
N PHE A 148 -41.22 -22.68 -16.91
CA PHE A 148 -42.43 -23.35 -16.43
C PHE A 148 -43.69 -22.96 -17.22
N TRP A 149 -43.73 -21.76 -17.79
CA TRP A 149 -44.86 -21.26 -18.59
C TRP A 149 -44.74 -21.56 -20.08
N LEU A 150 -43.59 -22.05 -20.56
CA LEU A 150 -43.42 -22.48 -21.95
C LEU A 150 -44.03 -23.89 -22.10
N PRO A 151 -45.19 -24.03 -22.77
CA PRO A 151 -45.72 -25.34 -23.09
C PRO A 151 -44.74 -26.01 -24.05
N SER A 152 -44.36 -27.26 -23.76
CA SER A 152 -43.61 -28.11 -24.68
C SER A 152 -44.35 -28.17 -26.00
N ARG A 153 -43.95 -27.35 -26.98
CA ARG A 153 -44.34 -27.54 -28.37
C ARG A 153 -43.51 -28.70 -28.92
N SER A 154 -43.97 -29.90 -28.58
CA SER A 154 -43.64 -31.13 -29.27
C SER A 154 -44.91 -31.60 -29.99
N ALA A 155 -45.00 -31.33 -31.29
CA ALA A 155 -45.83 -32.08 -32.22
C ALA A 155 -45.46 -31.71 -33.66
N THR A 156 -44.99 -32.72 -34.39
CA THR A 156 -44.84 -32.87 -35.86
C THR A 156 -43.89 -31.95 -36.61
#